data_AF-A0A7J2J4I4-F1
#
_entry.id   AF-A0A7J2J4I4-F1
#
_cell.length_a   1.000
_cell.length_b   1.000
_cell.length_c   1.000
_cell.angle_alpha   90.00
_cell.angle_beta   90.00
_cell.angle_gamma   90.00
#
_symmetry.space_group_name_H-M   'P 1'
#
loop_
_entity.id
_entity.type
_entity.pdbx_description
1 polymer ?
#
loop_
_entity_poly.entity_id
_entity_poly.type
_entity_poly.pdbx_seq_one_letter_code
_entity_poly.pdbx_strand_id
1 'polypeptide(L)' 'IANLVGERIVRAAIEAGYVREENVLIIGGVPHAQLVRI' A
#
# COMPACT_ATOMS: atom_id res chain seq x y z
N ILE A 1 -1.13 9.74 -8.74
CA ILE A 1 -1.41 8.30 -8.57
C ILE A 1 -0.10 7.63 -8.17
N ALA A 2 -0.09 6.76 -7.17
CA ALA A 2 1.09 5.98 -6.79
C ALA A 2 0.71 4.52 -6.52
N ASN A 3 1.52 3.61 -7.05
CA ASN A 3 1.42 2.17 -6.85
C ASN A 3 2.56 1.73 -5.94
N LEU A 4 2.22 1.05 -4.85
CA LEU A 4 3.16 0.60 -3.84
C LEU A 4 3.18 -0.93 -3.86
N VAL A 5 4.38 -1.50 -3.98
CA VAL A 5 4.58 -2.95 -4.05
C VAL A 5 5.72 -3.35 -3.11
N GLY A 6 5.46 -4.29 -2.22
CA GLY A 6 6.43 -4.83 -1.28
C GLY A 6 6.25 -4.31 0.14
N GLU A 7 6.69 -5.12 1.11
CA GLU A 7 6.40 -4.93 2.53
C GLU A 7 6.85 -3.58 3.07
N ARG A 8 8.07 -3.17 2.76
CA ARG A 8 8.65 -1.93 3.30
C ARG A 8 7.82 -0.70 2.93
N ILE A 9 7.44 -0.57 1.66
CA ILE A 9 6.77 0.63 1.17
C ILE A 9 5.28 0.63 1.54
N VAL A 10 4.62 -0.54 1.50
CA VAL A 10 3.21 -0.64 1.90
C VAL A 10 3.07 -0.36 3.39
N ARG A 11 3.95 -0.92 4.24
CA ARG A 11 3.94 -0.64 5.68
C ARG A 11 4.17 0.84 5.99
N ALA A 12 5.17 1.46 5.35
CA ALA A 12 5.44 2.89 5.54
C ALA A 12 4.24 3.78 5.14
N ALA A 13 3.50 3.39 4.09
CA ALA A 13 2.30 4.11 3.68
C ALA A 13 1.11 3.93 4.64
N ILE A 14 1.01 2.78 5.30
CA ILE A 14 0.02 2.55 6.37
C ILE A 14 0.37 3.41 7.59
N GLU A 15 1.62 3.34 8.06
CA GLU A 15 2.12 4.12 9.20
C GLU A 15 1.94 5.63 9.00
N ALA A 16 2.14 6.11 7.76
CA ALA A 16 1.95 7.51 7.41
C ALA A 16 0.48 7.90 7.14
N GLY A 17 -0.48 6.97 7.26
CA GLY A 17 -1.91 7.22 7.05
C GLY A 17 -2.34 7.43 5.60
N TYR A 18 -1.48 7.12 4.62
CA TYR A 18 -1.79 7.22 3.20
C TYR A 18 -2.54 6.00 2.66
N VAL A 19 -2.40 4.85 3.30
CA VAL A 19 -3.06 3.58 2.96
C VAL A 19 -3.72 3.04 4.23
N ARG A 20 -4.95 2.53 4.12
CA ARG A 20 -5.58 1.77 5.21
C ARG A 20 -5.26 0.28 5.05
N GLU A 21 -5.00 -0.42 6.15
CA GLU A 21 -4.58 -1.82 6.13
C GLU A 21 -5.59 -2.72 5.42
N GLU A 22 -6.89 -2.46 5.59
CA GLU A 22 -7.96 -3.21 4.92
C GLU A 22 -7.98 -3.05 3.39
N ASN A 23 -7.24 -2.09 2.84
CA ASN A 23 -7.16 -1.83 1.40
C ASN A 23 -5.89 -2.44 0.75
N VAL A 24 -5.08 -3.19 1.51
CA VAL A 24 -3.87 -3.85 0.98
C VAL A 24 -4.25 -5.18 0.33
N LEU A 25 -3.81 -5.37 -0.91
CA LEU A 25 -3.96 -6.64 -1.63
C LEU A 25 -2.69 -7.47 -1.50
N ILE A 26 -2.83 -8.77 -1.23
CA ILE A 26 -1.70 -9.71 -1.27
C ILE A 26 -1.75 -10.46 -2.59
N ILE A 27 -0.72 -10.29 -3.42
CA ILE A 27 -0.59 -10.95 -4.72
C ILE A 27 0.75 -11.69 -4.74
N GLY A 28 0.71 -13.01 -4.90
CA GLY A 28 1.93 -13.85 -4.86
C GLY A 28 2.70 -13.74 -3.54
N GLY A 29 2.00 -13.50 -2.42
CA GLY A 29 2.61 -13.27 -1.10
C GLY A 29 3.18 -11.85 -0.91
N VAL A 30 3.10 -10.98 -1.91
CA VAL A 30 3.63 -9.61 -1.85
C VAL A 30 2.48 -8.62 -1.61
N PRO A 31 2.60 -7.69 -0.66
CA PRO A 31 1.58 -6.68 -0.44
C PRO A 31 1.63 -5.59 -1.51
N HIS A 32 0.44 -5.16 -1.93
CA HIS A 32 0.21 -4.16 -2.96
C HIS A 32 -0.82 -3.14 -2.44
N ALA A 33 -0.57 -1.87 -2.72
CA ALA A 33 -1.52 -0.79 -2.46
C ALA A 33 -1.47 0.26 -3.57
N GLN A 34 -2.56 0.98 -3.77
CA GLN A 34 -2.63 2.09 -4.71
C GLN A 34 -3.32 3.28 -4.05
N LEU A 35 -2.82 4.49 -4.30
CA LEU A 35 -3.44 5.73 -3.85
C LEU A 35 -3.58 6.74 -4.99
N VAL A 36 -4.66 7.50 -4.93
CA VAL A 36 -4.96 8.61 -5.84
C VAL A 36 -5.14 9.87 -5.00
N ARG A 37 -4.43 10.93 -5.38
CA ARG A 37 -4.60 12.28 -4.84
C ARG A 37 -5.08 13.14 -6.01
N ILE A 38 -6.17 13.88 -5.80
CA ILE A 38 -6.69 14.91 -6.70
C ILE A 38 -6.04 16.23 -6.33
#